data_AF-A0A959VRR9-F1
#
_entry.id   AF-A0A959VRR9-F1
#
_cell.length_a   1.000
_cell.length_b   1.000
_cell.length_c   1.000
_cell.angle_alpha   90.00
_cell.angle_beta   90.00
_cell.angle_gamma   90.00
#
_symmetry.space_group_name_H-M   'P 1'
#
loop_
_entity.id
_entity.type
_entity.pdbx_description
1 polymer ?
#
loop_
_entity_poly.entity_id
_entity_poly.type
_entity_poly.pdbx_seq_one_letter_code
_entity_poly.pdbx_strand_id
1 'polypeptide(L)'
;MYWTFLIFLHVVAMAFFLGGQIMLAFTVVPVMRATPAQPEKIRAIAQRFGMGSLIALGVLLLTGLSLASHFQLWDYGPFQVKMALVVATIIAVFLHMMRGQNHVLMAITFILTLATVYSGVNLTH
;
A
#
# COMPACT_ATOMS: atom_id res chain seq x y z
N MET A 1 5.65 16.48 -19.58
CA MET A 1 4.62 16.73 -18.54
C MET A 1 3.83 15.47 -18.18
N TYR A 2 3.35 14.67 -19.14
CA TYR A 2 2.60 13.43 -18.86
C TYR A 2 3.33 12.45 -17.90
N TRP A 3 4.59 12.10 -18.19
CA TRP A 3 5.35 11.16 -17.35
C TRP A 3 5.58 11.70 -15.93
N THR A 4 5.87 12.99 -15.80
CA THR A 4 5.99 13.68 -14.51
C THR A 4 4.70 13.58 -13.71
N PHE A 5 3.55 13.74 -14.37
CA PHE A 5 2.24 13.58 -13.73
C PHE A 5 1.98 12.14 -13.27
N LEU A 6 2.37 11.13 -14.06
CA LEU A 6 2.27 9.72 -13.63
C LEU A 6 3.15 9.43 -12.41
N ILE A 7 4.38 9.96 -12.37
CA ILE A 7 5.26 9.82 -11.20
C ILE A 7 4.62 10.50 -9.97
N PHE A 8 4.12 11.72 -10.13
CA PHE A 8 3.41 12.44 -9.07
C PHE A 8 2.22 11.61 -8.54
N LEU A 9 1.38 11.10 -9.44
CA LEU A 9 0.22 10.28 -9.08
C LEU A 9 0.64 8.99 -8.37
N HIS A 10 1.69 8.31 -8.84
CA HIS A 10 2.25 7.12 -8.21
C HIS A 10 2.70 7.41 -6.77
N VAL A 11 3.46 8.50 -6.56
CA VAL A 11 3.96 8.90 -5.25
C VAL A 11 2.82 9.29 -4.31
N VAL A 12 1.81 10.03 -4.79
CA VAL A 12 0.63 10.38 -4.00
C VAL A 12 -0.14 9.13 -3.56
N ALA A 13 -0.34 8.18 -4.45
CA ALA A 13 -1.00 6.90 -4.11
C ALA A 13 -0.18 6.11 -3.09
N MET A 14 1.15 6.10 -3.22
CA MET A 14 2.05 5.45 -2.26
C MET A 14 1.99 6.12 -0.88
N ALA A 15 1.98 7.46 -0.85
CA ALA A 15 1.87 8.25 0.38
C ALA A 15 0.53 8.00 1.09
N PHE A 16 -0.58 7.94 0.35
CA PHE A 16 -1.87 7.59 0.92
C PHE A 16 -1.85 6.17 1.51
N PHE A 17 -1.33 5.19 0.77
CA PHE A 17 -1.39 3.79 1.17
C PHE A 17 -0.47 3.50 2.38
N LEU A 18 0.83 3.75 2.27
CA LEU A 18 1.77 3.53 3.37
C LEU A 18 1.53 4.51 4.53
N GLY A 19 1.33 5.79 4.23
CA GLY A 19 1.07 6.81 5.25
C GLY A 19 -0.21 6.52 6.03
N GLY A 20 -1.27 6.06 5.35
CA GLY A 20 -2.51 5.64 5.99
C GLY A 20 -2.34 4.40 6.87
N GLN A 21 -1.56 3.40 6.44
CA GLN A 21 -1.23 2.24 7.29
C GLN A 21 -0.51 2.69 8.58
N ILE A 22 0.48 3.57 8.48
CA ILE A 22 1.22 4.11 9.62
C ILE A 22 0.27 4.88 10.54
N MET A 23 -0.54 5.80 9.99
CA MET A 23 -1.51 6.57 10.75
C MET A 23 -2.50 5.67 11.50
N LEU A 24 -3.04 4.64 10.84
CA LEU A 24 -3.96 3.71 11.48
C LEU A 24 -3.29 2.90 12.58
N ALA A 25 -2.13 2.30 12.29
CA ALA A 25 -1.44 1.40 13.21
C ALA A 25 -0.94 2.11 14.47
N PHE A 26 -0.39 3.32 14.33
CA PHE A 26 0.30 4.01 15.41
C PHE A 26 -0.50 5.12 16.07
N THR A 27 -1.51 5.69 15.40
CA THR A 27 -2.28 6.82 15.94
C THR A 27 -3.74 6.45 16.16
N VAL A 28 -4.46 6.06 15.12
CA VAL A 28 -5.92 5.92 15.19
C VAL A 28 -6.33 4.70 16.02
N VAL A 29 -5.77 3.52 15.74
CA VAL A 29 -6.15 2.28 16.44
C VAL A 29 -5.80 2.34 17.93
N PRO A 30 -4.60 2.80 18.36
CA PRO A 30 -4.29 2.93 19.78
C PRO A 30 -5.23 3.87 20.52
N VAL A 31 -5.51 5.06 19.97
CA VAL A 31 -6.39 6.04 20.61
C VAL A 31 -7.82 5.54 20.70
N MET A 32 -8.34 4.90 19.66
CA MET A 32 -9.73 4.41 19.62
C MET A 32 -9.95 3.13 20.45
N ARG A 33 -8.87 2.41 20.78
CA ARG A 33 -8.90 1.26 21.70
C ARG A 33 -8.75 1.65 23.17
N ALA A 34 -8.35 2.90 23.46
CA ALA A 34 -8.28 3.41 24.83
C ALA A 34 -9.66 3.46 25.48
N THR A 35 -9.71 3.35 26.81
CA THR A 35 -10.97 3.23 27.57
C THR A 35 -11.77 4.55 27.58
N PRO A 36 -13.07 4.54 27.22
CA PRO A 36 -13.85 3.40 26.72
C PRO A 36 -13.56 3.12 25.24
N ALA A 37 -13.35 1.84 24.92
CA ALA A 37 -13.02 1.40 23.56
C ALA A 37 -14.17 1.68 22.58
N GLN A 38 -13.84 2.09 21.35
CA GLN A 38 -14.81 2.47 20.30
C GLN A 38 -14.70 1.56 19.06
N PRO A 39 -15.03 0.26 19.17
CA PRO A 39 -14.80 -0.73 18.10
C PRO A 39 -15.59 -0.44 16.81
N GLU A 40 -16.78 0.16 16.92
CA GLU A 40 -17.60 0.52 15.75
C GLU A 40 -16.95 1.61 14.90
N LYS A 41 -16.36 2.63 15.55
CA LYS A 41 -15.63 3.69 14.85
C LYS A 41 -14.36 3.15 14.18
N ILE A 42 -13.64 2.24 14.85
CA ILE A 42 -12.48 1.56 14.26
C ILE A 42 -12.90 0.82 12.98
N ARG A 43 -14.02 0.08 13.02
CA ARG A 43 -14.54 -0.66 11.86
C ARG A 43 -14.91 0.29 10.71
N ALA A 44 -15.62 1.37 10.99
CA ALA A 44 -16.03 2.36 9.98
C ALA A 44 -14.81 3.02 9.31
N ILE A 45 -13.80 3.39 10.10
CA ILE A 45 -12.54 3.95 9.59
C ILE A 45 -11.81 2.90 8.73
N ALA A 46 -11.69 1.67 9.22
CA ALA A 46 -11.01 0.59 8.50
C ALA A 46 -11.69 0.26 7.16
N GLN A 47 -13.02 0.29 7.09
CA GLN A 47 -13.76 0.07 5.83
C GLN A 47 -13.51 1.19 4.81
N ARG A 48 -13.56 2.45 5.25
CA ARG A 48 -13.28 3.61 4.37
C ARG A 48 -11.84 3.62 3.89
N PHE A 49 -10.90 3.37 4.80
CA PHE A 49 -9.49 3.27 4.45
C PHE A 49 -9.21 2.07 3.54
N GLY A 50 -9.86 0.92 3.77
CA GLY A 50 -9.75 -0.26 2.93
C GLY A 50 -10.19 0.02 1.49
N MET A 51 -11.32 0.70 1.29
CA MET A 51 -11.76 1.12 -0.04
C MET A 51 -10.77 2.08 -0.70
N GLY A 52 -10.31 3.10 0.04
CA GLY A 52 -9.28 4.03 -0.45
C GLY A 52 -7.98 3.32 -0.80
N SER A 53 -7.60 2.29 -0.04
CA SER A 53 -6.40 1.48 -0.27
C SER A 53 -6.49 0.67 -1.55
N LEU A 54 -7.66 0.08 -1.86
CA LEU A 54 -7.86 -0.62 -3.13
C LEU A 54 -7.71 0.32 -4.33
N ILE A 55 -8.29 1.53 -4.23
CA ILE A 55 -8.14 2.56 -5.27
C ILE A 55 -6.67 2.94 -5.43
N ALA A 56 -5.97 3.21 -4.32
CA ALA A 56 -4.55 3.56 -4.33
C ALA A 56 -3.68 2.44 -4.92
N LEU A 57 -3.94 1.18 -4.58
CA LEU A 57 -3.25 0.02 -5.14
C LEU A 57 -3.49 -0.11 -6.65
N GLY A 58 -4.72 0.11 -7.11
CA GLY A 58 -5.03 0.14 -8.54
C GLY A 58 -4.24 1.23 -9.26
N VAL A 59 -4.18 2.45 -8.70
CA VAL A 59 -3.37 3.55 -9.24
C VAL A 59 -1.89 3.18 -9.25
N LEU A 60 -1.35 2.64 -8.16
CA LEU A 60 0.05 2.23 -8.04
C LEU A 60 0.43 1.18 -9.09
N LEU A 61 -0.42 0.18 -9.29
CA LEU A 61 -0.21 -0.88 -10.27
C LEU A 61 -0.18 -0.29 -11.68
N LEU A 62 -1.21 0.46 -12.07
CA LEU A 62 -1.33 1.01 -13.43
C LEU A 62 -0.18 1.98 -13.73
N THR A 63 0.09 2.92 -12.84
CA THR A 63 1.19 3.89 -13.00
C THR A 63 2.55 3.19 -12.98
N GLY A 64 2.75 2.19 -12.12
CA GLY A 64 3.98 1.41 -12.05
C GLY A 64 4.27 0.63 -13.33
N LEU A 65 3.25 -0.02 -13.91
CA LEU A 65 3.37 -0.72 -15.19
C LEU A 65 3.68 0.24 -16.35
N SER A 66 3.02 1.41 -16.39
CA SER A 66 3.31 2.44 -17.40
C SER A 66 4.74 2.96 -17.31
N LEU A 67 5.22 3.24 -16.09
CA LEU A 67 6.59 3.72 -15.86
C LEU A 67 7.61 2.63 -16.18
N ALA A 68 7.34 1.37 -15.83
CA ALA A 68 8.23 0.25 -16.16
C ALA A 68 8.43 0.09 -17.67
N SER A 69 7.35 0.20 -18.45
CA SER A 69 7.42 0.17 -19.91
C SER A 69 8.12 1.40 -20.48
N HIS A 70 7.90 2.59 -19.89
CA HIS A 70 8.57 3.80 -20.34
C HIS A 70 10.10 3.74 -20.12
N PHE A 71 10.53 3.24 -18.97
CA PHE A 71 11.94 3.13 -18.59
C PHE A 71 12.59 1.79 -18.98
N GLN A 72 11.86 0.91 -19.69
CA GLN A 72 12.35 -0.39 -20.17
C GLN A 72 12.92 -1.28 -19.04
N LEU A 73 12.23 -1.32 -17.89
CA LEU A 73 12.70 -2.00 -16.67
C LEU A 73 12.34 -3.50 -16.59
N TRP A 74 11.68 -4.06 -17.60
CA TRP A 74 11.11 -5.42 -17.55
C TRP A 74 12.16 -6.52 -17.35
N ASP A 75 13.35 -6.34 -17.92
CA ASP A 75 14.47 -7.28 -17.79
C ASP A 75 15.38 -6.98 -16.60
N TYR A 76 15.05 -5.94 -15.81
CA TYR A 76 15.83 -5.55 -14.64
C TYR A 76 15.42 -6.37 -13.41
N GLY A 77 16.32 -7.24 -12.93
CA GLY A 77 16.06 -8.14 -11.80
C GLY A 77 15.45 -7.47 -10.56
N PRO A 78 15.99 -6.34 -10.07
CA PRO A 78 15.40 -5.61 -8.95
C PRO A 78 13.96 -5.15 -9.19
N PHE A 79 13.61 -4.78 -10.43
CA PHE A 79 12.23 -4.44 -10.79
C PHE A 79 11.31 -5.68 -10.71
N GLN A 80 11.76 -6.85 -11.15
CA GLN A 80 10.99 -8.09 -11.05
C GLN A 80 10.71 -8.46 -9.58
N VAL A 81 11.69 -8.29 -8.70
CA VAL A 81 11.51 -8.47 -7.24
C VAL A 81 10.47 -7.48 -6.70
N LYS A 82 10.56 -6.20 -7.08
CA LYS A 82 9.56 -5.19 -6.71
C LYS A 82 8.16 -5.60 -7.18
N MET A 83 8.02 -6.09 -8.41
CA MET A 83 6.73 -6.48 -8.95
C MET A 83 6.13 -7.68 -8.20
N ALA A 84 6.96 -8.66 -7.83
CA ALA A 84 6.53 -9.78 -6.99
C ALA A 84 6.01 -9.30 -5.62
N LEU A 85 6.70 -8.34 -5.00
CA LEU A 85 6.26 -7.73 -3.74
C LEU A 85 4.96 -6.93 -3.90
N VAL A 86 4.78 -6.20 -4.99
CA VAL A 86 3.53 -5.50 -5.31
C VAL A 86 2.37 -6.49 -5.43
N VAL A 87 2.53 -7.55 -6.21
CA VAL A 87 1.49 -8.59 -6.39
C VAL A 87 1.17 -9.26 -5.05
N ALA A 88 2.18 -9.62 -4.27
CA ALA A 88 2.00 -10.19 -2.93
C ALA A 88 1.24 -9.21 -2.00
N THR A 89 1.56 -7.92 -2.07
CA THR A 89 0.88 -6.87 -1.29
C THR A 89 -0.60 -6.78 -1.68
N ILE A 90 -0.92 -6.77 -2.97
CA ILE A 90 -2.30 -6.71 -3.47
C ILE A 90 -3.09 -7.92 -2.97
N ILE A 91 -2.53 -9.13 -3.11
CA ILE A 91 -3.16 -10.37 -2.64
C ILE A 91 -3.38 -10.30 -1.12
N ALA A 92 -2.36 -9.91 -0.36
CA ALA A 92 -2.45 -9.83 1.10
C ALA A 92 -3.51 -8.81 1.57
N VAL A 93 -3.62 -7.66 0.90
CA VAL A 93 -4.64 -6.65 1.19
C VAL A 93 -6.03 -7.18 0.88
N PHE A 94 -6.20 -7.83 -0.28
CA PHE A 94 -7.49 -8.43 -0.64
C PHE A 94 -7.92 -9.49 0.39
N LEU A 95 -7.00 -10.38 0.77
CA LEU A 95 -7.23 -11.38 1.81
C LEU A 95 -7.53 -10.75 3.18
N HIS A 96 -6.84 -9.65 3.54
CA HIS A 96 -7.09 -8.91 4.78
C HIS A 96 -8.51 -8.31 4.80
N MET A 97 -8.96 -7.76 3.67
CA MET A 97 -10.32 -7.20 3.55
C MET A 97 -11.41 -8.27 3.64
N MET A 98 -11.18 -9.46 3.08
CA MET A 98 -12.11 -10.58 3.18
C MET A 98 -12.17 -11.20 4.58
N ARG A 99 -11.02 -11.30 5.27
CA ARG A 99 -10.87 -12.01 6.56
C ARG A 99 -10.85 -11.07 7.76
N GLY A 100 -11.62 -9.99 7.72
CA GLY A 100 -11.57 -8.84 8.64
C GLY A 100 -11.10 -9.13 10.08
N GLN A 101 -10.29 -8.20 10.61
CA GLN A 101 -9.73 -8.16 11.99
C GLN A 101 -8.55 -9.09 12.31
N ASN A 102 -7.92 -9.75 11.33
CA ASN A 102 -6.71 -10.52 11.59
C ASN A 102 -5.46 -9.61 11.73
N HIS A 103 -4.92 -9.54 12.95
CA HIS A 103 -3.70 -8.79 13.30
C HIS A 103 -2.45 -9.27 12.54
N VAL A 104 -2.35 -10.55 12.23
CA VAL A 104 -1.23 -11.12 11.47
C VAL A 104 -1.26 -10.61 10.02
N LEU A 105 -2.44 -10.61 9.38
CA LEU A 105 -2.58 -10.08 8.01
C LEU A 105 -2.31 -8.58 7.95
N MET A 106 -2.66 -7.83 9.00
CA MET A 106 -2.30 -6.42 9.12
C MET A 106 -0.78 -6.23 9.17
N ALA A 107 -0.06 -7.00 10.00
CA ALA A 107 1.40 -6.94 10.05
C ALA A 107 2.05 -7.36 8.72
N ILE A 108 1.55 -8.43 8.10
CA ILE A 108 2.05 -8.91 6.80
C ILE A 108 1.88 -7.85 5.71
N THR A 109 0.69 -7.26 5.58
CA THR A 109 0.44 -6.22 4.57
C THR A 109 1.32 -5.00 4.79
N PHE A 110 1.53 -4.58 6.04
CA PHE A 110 2.43 -3.47 6.37
C PHE A 110 3.89 -3.79 6.01
N ILE A 111 4.40 -4.96 6.40
CA ILE A 111 5.78 -5.39 6.10
C ILE A 111 6.00 -5.50 4.58
N LEU A 112 5.06 -6.10 3.84
CA LEU A 112 5.13 -6.20 2.38
C LEU A 112 5.13 -4.82 1.72
N THR A 113 4.34 -3.88 2.26
CA THR A 113 4.31 -2.50 1.76
C THR A 113 5.66 -1.82 1.98
N LEU A 114 6.25 -1.96 3.16
CA LEU A 114 7.60 -1.43 3.44
C LEU A 114 8.67 -2.04 2.51
N ALA A 115 8.65 -3.35 2.32
CA ALA A 115 9.57 -4.03 1.42
C ALA A 115 9.42 -3.55 -0.04
N THR A 116 8.18 -3.31 -0.48
CA THR A 116 7.87 -2.77 -1.82
C THR A 116 8.45 -1.37 -2.01
N VAL A 117 8.29 -0.50 -1.01
CA VAL A 117 8.83 0.87 -1.05
C VAL A 117 10.35 0.85 -1.03
N TYR A 118 10.96 0.08 -0.12
CA TYR A 118 12.41 -0.06 -0.03
C TYR A 118 13.02 -0.56 -1.34
N SER A 119 12.42 -1.61 -1.93
CA SER A 119 12.81 -2.11 -3.25
C SER A 119 12.68 -1.02 -4.33
N GLY A 120 11.65 -0.17 -4.24
CA GLY A 120 11.47 0.97 -5.13
C GLY A 120 12.56 2.04 -5.04
N VAL A 121 13.10 2.31 -3.85
CA VAL A 121 14.22 3.24 -3.65
C VAL A 121 15.49 2.70 -4.31
N ASN A 122 15.71 1.38 -4.28
CA ASN A 122 16.86 0.79 -4.95
C ASN A 122 16.78 0.84 -6.49
N LEU A 123 15.62 1.16 -7.08
CA LEU A 123 15.50 1.40 -8.53
C LEU A 123 15.98 2.80 -8.95
N THR A 124 16.24 3.71 -8.00
CA THR A 124 16.65 5.09 -8.31
C THR A 124 18.16 5.32 -8.27
N HIS A 125 18.95 4.29 -7.96
CA HIS A 125 20.41 4.32 -7.89
C HIS A 125 21.00 3.35 -8.92
#